data_AF-A0A7S1Z6R2-F1
#
_entry.id   AF-A0A7S1Z6R2-F1
#
_cell.length_a   1.000
_cell.length_b   1.000
_cell.length_c   1.000
_cell.angle_alpha   90.00
_cell.angle_beta   90.00
_cell.angle_gamma   90.00
#
_symmetry.space_group_name_H-M   'P 1'
#
loop_
_entity.id
_entity.type
_entity.pdbx_description
1 polymer ?
#
loop_
_entity_poly.entity_id
_entity_poly.type
_entity_poly.pdbx_seq_one_letter_code
_entity_poly.pdbx_strand_id
1 'polypeptide(L)'
;QILLRTLSWRMNPPTTKAFVDRFLPLLRLPRGNLASTVSERAQFFAELSVFDYFFVTENPSAVAYTSILNAVQGLCPSHIPKDVVWSFQEDMERYVFLGYQRSWLESMRARLWHLYGKSSECKIQKKGSLPVVAVEKKDSGQRQRD
;
A
#
# COMPACT_ATOMS: atom_id res chain seq x y z
N GLN A 1 -33.39 -14.90 7.71
CA GLN A 1 -32.22 -15.03 6.82
C GLN A 1 -32.12 -13.81 5.89
N ILE A 2 -31.80 -12.62 6.42
CA ILE A 2 -31.75 -11.39 5.62
C ILE A 2 -30.32 -11.16 5.10
N LEU A 3 -29.32 -11.38 5.95
CA LEU A 3 -27.90 -11.08 5.70
C LEU A 3 -27.29 -11.84 4.51
N LEU A 4 -27.59 -13.14 4.36
CA LEU A 4 -27.08 -13.95 3.24
C LEU A 4 -27.76 -13.62 1.91
N ARG A 5 -29.01 -13.15 1.95
CA ARG A 5 -29.73 -12.67 0.76
C ARG A 5 -29.22 -11.31 0.31
N THR A 6 -28.95 -10.38 1.22
CA THR A 6 -28.36 -9.08 0.88
C THR A 6 -26.95 -9.22 0.30
N LEU A 7 -26.15 -10.17 0.80
CA LEU A 7 -24.81 -10.46 0.25
C LEU A 7 -24.84 -11.29 -1.05
N SER A 8 -26.01 -11.64 -1.57
CA SER A 8 -26.18 -12.42 -2.81
C SER A 8 -25.35 -13.71 -2.83
N TRP A 9 -25.14 -14.35 -1.68
CA TRP A 9 -24.26 -15.53 -1.53
C TRP A 9 -22.80 -15.34 -1.99
N ARG A 10 -22.34 -14.10 -2.22
CA ARG A 10 -20.94 -13.78 -2.52
C ARG A 10 -20.12 -13.75 -1.23
N MET A 11 -19.89 -14.93 -0.65
CA MET A 11 -19.13 -15.08 0.59
C MET A 11 -17.61 -14.98 0.39
N ASN A 12 -17.11 -15.10 -0.84
CA ASN A 12 -15.67 -15.18 -1.14
C ASN A 12 -15.21 -14.22 -2.26
N PRO A 13 -15.46 -12.90 -2.20
CA PRO A 13 -14.80 -12.00 -3.12
C PRO A 13 -13.28 -12.01 -2.84
N PRO A 14 -12.42 -11.95 -3.88
CA PRO A 14 -10.98 -11.89 -3.68
C PRO A 14 -10.63 -10.63 -2.88
N THR A 15 -10.01 -10.83 -1.71
CA THR A 15 -9.68 -9.74 -0.78
C THR A 15 -8.40 -9.03 -1.19
N THR A 16 -8.20 -7.80 -0.71
CA THR A 16 -6.95 -7.05 -0.90
C THR A 16 -5.73 -7.89 -0.49
N LYS A 17 -5.83 -8.62 0.63
CA LYS A 17 -4.77 -9.53 1.09
C LYS A 17 -4.45 -10.64 0.07
N ALA A 18 -5.47 -11.27 -0.51
CA ALA A 18 -5.27 -12.30 -1.52
C ALA A 18 -4.53 -11.75 -2.76
N PHE A 19 -4.81 -10.52 -3.17
CA PHE A 19 -4.08 -9.85 -4.25
C PHE A 19 -2.64 -9.50 -3.86
N VAL A 20 -2.39 -9.06 -2.61
CA VAL A 20 -1.03 -8.81 -2.12
C VAL A 20 -0.18 -10.09 -2.22
N ASP A 21 -0.70 -11.22 -1.75
CA ASP A 21 -0.01 -12.51 -1.82
C ASP A 21 0.26 -12.95 -3.26
N ARG A 22 -0.60 -12.55 -4.21
CA ARG A 22 -0.43 -12.85 -5.64
C ARG A 22 0.55 -11.93 -6.35
N PHE A 23 0.63 -10.66 -5.95
CA PHE A 23 1.47 -9.65 -6.59
C PHE A 23 2.89 -9.61 -6.02
N LEU A 24 3.08 -9.96 -4.74
CA LEU A 24 4.40 -9.97 -4.11
C LEU A 24 5.45 -10.80 -4.87
N PRO A 25 5.16 -12.02 -5.38
CA PRO A 25 6.13 -12.78 -6.18
C PRO A 25 6.54 -12.12 -7.50
N LEU A 26 5.74 -11.17 -8.01
CA LEU A 26 6.04 -10.42 -9.23
C LEU A 26 7.06 -9.31 -8.97
N LEU A 27 7.08 -8.79 -7.74
CA LEU A 27 8.17 -7.97 -7.24
C LEU A 27 9.36 -8.91 -7.00
N ARG A 28 10.26 -9.03 -7.98
CA ARG A 28 11.42 -9.94 -8.00
C ARG A 28 12.47 -9.59 -6.93
N LEU A 29 12.09 -9.67 -5.66
CA LEU A 29 12.93 -9.34 -4.52
C LEU A 29 13.96 -10.45 -4.26
N PRO A 30 15.18 -10.09 -3.81
CA PRO A 30 16.13 -11.08 -3.32
C PRO A 30 15.53 -11.83 -2.12
N ARG A 31 15.66 -13.16 -2.13
CA ARG A 31 15.15 -14.03 -1.06
C ARG A 31 15.86 -13.72 0.25
N GLY A 32 15.10 -13.55 1.34
CA GLY A 32 15.62 -13.28 2.67
C GLY A 32 14.70 -12.38 3.50
N ASN A 33 15.22 -11.83 4.59
CA ASN A 33 14.47 -10.99 5.55
C ASN A 33 13.78 -9.78 4.88
N LEU A 34 14.33 -9.28 3.77
CA LEU A 34 13.74 -8.17 3.04
C LEU A 34 12.37 -8.52 2.44
N ALA A 35 12.24 -9.71 1.84
CA ALA A 35 10.98 -10.15 1.24
C ALA A 35 9.89 -10.34 2.30
N SER A 36 10.23 -10.88 3.47
CA SER A 36 9.29 -11.01 4.59
C SER A 36 8.90 -9.64 5.13
N THR A 37 9.85 -8.71 5.32
CA THR A 37 9.53 -7.34 5.78
C THR A 37 8.64 -6.58 4.78
N VAL A 38 8.90 -6.70 3.47
CA VAL A 38 8.02 -6.08 2.45
C VAL A 38 6.63 -6.73 2.50
N SER A 39 6.56 -8.05 2.63
CA SER A 39 5.29 -8.78 2.72
C SER A 39 4.47 -8.36 3.94
N GLU A 40 5.05 -8.39 5.13
CA GLU A 40 4.41 -7.97 6.38
C GLU A 40 3.91 -6.53 6.29
N ARG A 41 4.74 -5.64 5.76
CA ARG A 41 4.37 -4.23 5.61
C ARG A 41 3.27 -4.01 4.57
N ALA A 42 3.31 -4.73 3.45
CA ALA A 42 2.28 -4.66 2.42
C ALA A 42 0.94 -5.19 2.95
N GLN A 43 0.96 -6.28 3.72
CA GLN A 43 -0.21 -6.81 4.41
C GLN A 43 -0.77 -5.80 5.43
N PHE A 44 0.10 -5.16 6.20
CA PHE A 44 -0.33 -4.11 7.14
C PHE A 44 -1.00 -2.92 6.42
N PHE A 45 -0.47 -2.46 5.29
CA PHE A 45 -1.15 -1.44 4.48
C PHE A 45 -2.50 -1.91 3.94
N ALA A 46 -2.62 -3.18 3.54
CA ALA A 46 -3.89 -3.76 3.13
C ALA A 46 -4.89 -3.81 4.30
N GLU A 47 -4.45 -4.10 5.53
CA GLU A 47 -5.29 -4.03 6.73
C GLU A 47 -5.70 -2.58 7.03
N LEU A 48 -4.78 -1.62 6.88
CA LEU A 48 -5.07 -0.20 7.06
C LEU A 48 -6.18 0.30 6.13
N SER A 49 -6.25 -0.23 4.90
CA SER A 49 -7.30 0.13 3.95
C SER A 49 -8.71 -0.16 4.47
N VAL A 50 -8.88 -1.14 5.36
CA VAL A 50 -10.19 -1.49 5.92
C VAL A 50 -10.73 -0.41 6.86
N PHE A 51 -9.85 0.42 7.43
CA PHE A 51 -10.25 1.50 8.36
C PHE A 51 -10.69 2.78 7.65
N ASP A 52 -10.69 2.81 6.33
CA ASP A 52 -11.09 3.99 5.56
C ASP A 52 -12.11 3.60 4.49
N TYR A 53 -13.31 4.15 4.63
CA TYR A 53 -14.46 3.87 3.76
C TYR A 53 -14.16 4.11 2.28
N PHE A 54 -13.23 5.01 1.98
CA PHE A 54 -12.78 5.27 0.60
C PHE A 54 -12.36 3.99 -0.13
N PHE A 55 -11.71 3.03 0.54
CA PHE A 55 -11.23 1.80 -0.10
C PHE A 55 -12.32 0.74 -0.30
N VAL A 56 -13.50 0.92 0.28
CA VAL A 56 -14.63 -0.02 0.12
C VAL A 56 -15.18 0.02 -1.29
N THR A 57 -15.15 1.19 -1.94
CA THR A 57 -15.60 1.37 -3.33
C THR A 57 -14.51 1.04 -4.37
N GLU A 58 -13.28 0.82 -3.92
CA GLU A 58 -12.13 0.58 -4.80
C GLU A 58 -11.95 -0.89 -5.15
N ASN A 59 -11.30 -1.15 -6.28
CA ASN A 59 -10.93 -2.50 -6.66
C ASN A 59 -9.87 -3.05 -5.68
N PRO A 60 -10.10 -4.21 -5.03
CA PRO A 60 -9.13 -4.80 -4.11
C PRO A 60 -7.74 -5.04 -4.71
N SER A 61 -7.63 -5.25 -6.04
CA SER A 61 -6.34 -5.35 -6.72
C SER A 61 -5.58 -4.03 -6.74
N ALA A 62 -6.26 -2.91 -6.97
CA ALA A 62 -5.67 -1.56 -6.94
C ALA A 62 -5.19 -1.21 -5.54
N VAL A 63 -5.99 -1.52 -4.53
CA VAL A 63 -5.60 -1.35 -3.13
C VAL A 63 -4.34 -2.18 -2.83
N ALA A 64 -4.30 -3.45 -3.25
CA ALA A 64 -3.15 -4.32 -3.03
C ALA A 64 -1.87 -3.80 -3.70
N TYR A 65 -1.97 -3.32 -4.94
CA TYR A 65 -0.85 -2.72 -5.66
C TYR A 65 -0.30 -1.48 -4.93
N THR A 66 -1.18 -0.57 -4.53
CA THR A 66 -0.76 0.65 -3.79
C THR A 66 -0.13 0.31 -2.44
N SER A 67 -0.64 -0.72 -1.75
CA SER A 67 -0.06 -1.25 -0.49
C SER A 67 1.36 -1.78 -0.69
N ILE A 68 1.61 -2.58 -1.73
CA ILE A 68 2.95 -3.10 -2.04
C ILE A 68 3.92 -1.96 -2.36
N LEU A 69 3.51 -1.03 -3.21
CA LEU A 69 4.36 0.10 -3.58
C LEU A 69 4.66 1.03 -2.38
N ASN A 70 3.72 1.20 -1.46
CA ASN A 70 3.95 1.94 -0.22
C ASN A 70 4.91 1.19 0.72
N ALA A 71 4.78 -0.14 0.81
CA ALA A 71 5.68 -0.97 1.60
C ALA A 71 7.13 -0.87 1.12
N VAL A 72 7.34 -0.85 -0.20
CA VAL A 72 8.66 -0.69 -0.83
C VAL A 72 9.21 0.73 -0.67
N GLN A 73 8.40 1.76 -0.91
CA GLN A 73 8.84 3.16 -0.80
C GLN A 73 9.33 3.52 0.61
N GLY A 74 8.76 2.90 1.64
CA GLY A 74 9.14 3.19 3.01
C GLY A 74 10.42 2.50 3.49
N LEU A 75 11.14 1.76 2.63
CA LEU A 75 12.40 1.10 2.96
C LEU A 75 13.60 1.86 2.38
N CYS A 76 14.79 1.69 2.97
CA CYS A 76 15.99 2.36 2.46
C CYS A 76 16.32 1.91 1.02
N PRO A 77 16.71 2.86 0.13
CA PRO A 77 17.12 2.55 -1.25
C PRO A 77 18.31 1.58 -1.38
N SER A 78 19.08 1.40 -0.31
CA SER A 78 20.19 0.43 -0.26
C SER A 78 19.74 -1.03 -0.25
N HIS A 79 18.49 -1.31 0.13
CA HIS A 79 17.98 -2.68 0.24
C HIS A 79 17.17 -3.11 -0.99
N ILE A 80 16.55 -2.16 -1.69
CA ILE A 80 15.72 -2.45 -2.87
C ILE A 80 16.26 -1.64 -4.06
N PRO A 81 16.82 -2.29 -5.09
CA PRO A 81 17.22 -1.62 -6.32
C PRO A 81 16.02 -0.94 -6.97
N LYS A 82 16.20 0.31 -7.40
CA LYS A 82 15.14 1.10 -8.05
C LYS A 82 14.61 0.42 -9.31
N ASP A 83 15.47 -0.29 -10.03
CA ASP A 83 15.12 -0.98 -11.28
C ASP A 83 14.06 -2.08 -11.07
N VAL A 84 14.12 -2.78 -9.92
CA VAL A 84 13.14 -3.83 -9.57
C VAL A 84 11.76 -3.20 -9.33
N VAL A 85 11.72 -2.07 -8.64
CA VAL A 85 10.48 -1.34 -8.35
C VAL A 85 9.89 -0.76 -9.63
N TRP A 86 10.74 -0.16 -10.47
CA TRP A 86 10.33 0.39 -11.76
C TRP A 86 9.76 -0.67 -12.68
N SER A 87 10.46 -1.79 -12.87
CA SER A 87 9.97 -2.92 -13.67
C SER A 87 8.63 -3.45 -13.17
N PHE A 88 8.46 -3.56 -11.85
CA PHE A 88 7.19 -3.97 -11.26
C PHE A 88 6.06 -2.97 -11.52
N GLN A 89 6.34 -1.66 -11.40
CA GLN A 89 5.37 -0.60 -11.71
C GLN A 89 4.95 -0.63 -13.17
N GLU A 90 5.92 -0.73 -14.08
CA GLU A 90 5.67 -0.79 -15.53
C GLU A 90 4.83 -2.02 -15.91
N ASP A 91 5.19 -3.20 -15.38
CA ASP A 91 4.43 -4.43 -15.62
C ASP A 91 2.99 -4.31 -15.07
N MET A 92 2.82 -3.78 -13.86
CA MET A 92 1.50 -3.62 -13.24
C MET A 92 0.61 -2.62 -13.99
N GLU A 93 1.17 -1.47 -14.37
CA GLU A 93 0.44 -0.45 -15.13
C GLU A 93 0.05 -0.95 -16.52
N ARG A 94 0.91 -1.75 -17.16
CA ARG A 94 0.67 -2.31 -18.49
C ARG A 94 -0.35 -3.45 -18.51
N TYR A 95 -0.30 -4.36 -17.54
CA TYR A 95 -1.09 -5.60 -17.60
C TYR A 95 -2.30 -5.64 -16.67
N VAL A 96 -2.29 -4.87 -15.57
CA VAL A 96 -3.30 -5.02 -14.49
C VAL A 96 -4.17 -3.77 -14.36
N PHE A 97 -3.62 -2.58 -14.58
CA PHE A 97 -4.29 -1.30 -14.30
C PHE A 97 -4.63 -0.46 -15.54
N LEU A 98 -4.84 -1.12 -16.69
CA LEU A 98 -5.35 -0.49 -17.91
C LEU A 98 -6.64 0.31 -17.61
N GLY A 99 -6.52 1.62 -17.41
CA GLY A 99 -7.65 2.53 -17.15
C GLY A 99 -7.63 3.28 -15.81
N TYR A 100 -6.72 2.98 -14.88
CA TYR A 100 -6.59 3.79 -13.66
C TYR A 100 -5.80 5.08 -13.94
N GLN A 101 -6.35 6.24 -13.56
CA GLN A 101 -5.62 7.50 -13.61
C GLN A 101 -4.51 7.51 -12.56
N ARG A 102 -3.29 7.91 -12.94
CA ARG A 102 -2.14 8.02 -12.03
C ARG A 102 -2.43 8.89 -10.80
N SER A 103 -3.16 9.99 -10.99
CA SER A 103 -3.61 10.89 -9.89
C SER A 103 -4.46 10.18 -8.84
N TRP A 104 -5.26 9.20 -9.27
CA TRP A 104 -6.09 8.40 -8.37
C TRP A 104 -5.24 7.46 -7.52
N LEU A 105 -4.31 6.75 -8.16
CA LEU A 105 -3.36 5.88 -7.46
C LEU A 105 -2.54 6.68 -6.43
N GLU A 106 -2.04 7.85 -6.78
CA GLU A 106 -1.33 8.72 -5.82
C GLU A 106 -2.22 9.14 -4.65
N SER A 107 -3.50 9.39 -4.89
CA SER A 107 -4.47 9.70 -3.82
C SER A 107 -4.66 8.51 -2.88
N MET A 108 -4.82 7.29 -3.42
CA MET A 108 -4.90 6.05 -2.62
C MET A 108 -3.64 5.88 -1.76
N ARG A 109 -2.46 6.08 -2.37
CA ARG A 109 -1.16 5.96 -1.71
C ARG A 109 -1.02 6.94 -0.55
N ALA A 110 -1.37 8.20 -0.77
CA ALA A 110 -1.29 9.26 0.23
C ALA A 110 -2.20 8.98 1.44
N ARG A 111 -3.43 8.48 1.20
CA ARG A 111 -4.36 8.09 2.28
C ARG A 111 -3.81 6.95 3.11
N LEU A 112 -3.29 5.89 2.48
CA LEU A 112 -2.67 4.77 3.20
C LEU A 112 -1.46 5.22 4.03
N TRP A 113 -0.63 6.11 3.49
CA TRP A 113 0.48 6.71 4.24
C TRP A 113 0.03 7.54 5.44
N HIS A 114 -1.05 8.31 5.29
CA HIS A 114 -1.63 9.07 6.39
C HIS A 114 -2.17 8.16 7.51
N LEU A 115 -2.87 7.07 7.15
CA LEU A 115 -3.33 6.06 8.11
C LEU A 115 -2.15 5.39 8.82
N TYR A 116 -1.13 5.01 8.06
CA TYR A 116 0.09 4.42 8.60
C TYR A 116 0.80 5.36 9.56
N GLY A 117 0.88 6.66 9.24
CA GLY A 117 1.46 7.68 10.12
C GLY A 117 0.73 7.87 11.45
N LYS A 118 -0.57 7.54 11.49
CA LYS A 118 -1.39 7.54 12.72
C LYS A 118 -1.30 6.23 13.51
N SER A 119 -0.83 5.16 12.89
CA SER A 119 -0.73 3.83 13.50
C SER A 119 0.44 3.73 14.49
N SER A 120 0.34 2.78 15.45
CA SER A 120 1.41 2.45 16.39
C SER A 120 2.64 1.84 15.71
N GLU A 121 2.47 1.16 14.58
CA GLU A 121 3.53 0.49 13.82
C GLU A 121 4.60 1.47 13.30
N CYS A 122 4.22 2.70 12.97
CA CYS A 122 5.18 3.76 12.60
C CYS A 122 6.17 4.08 13.74
N LYS A 123 5.76 3.88 15.01
CA LYS A 123 6.62 4.10 16.18
C LYS A 123 7.53 2.90 16.45
N ILE A 124 7.13 1.70 16.05
CA ILE A 124 7.86 0.44 16.26
C ILE A 124 8.97 0.31 15.21
N GLN A 125 8.68 0.54 13.93
CA GLN A 125 9.69 0.49 12.85
C GLN A 125 10.77 1.59 12.96
N LYS A 126 10.49 2.69 13.66
CA LYS A 126 11.52 3.69 14.02
C LYS A 126 12.49 3.22 15.11
N LYS A 127 12.13 2.21 15.90
CA LYS A 127 12.93 1.69 17.01
C LYS A 127 13.61 0.35 16.70
N GLY A 128 13.04 -0.45 15.80
CA GLY A 128 13.59 -1.74 15.38
C GLY A 128 13.83 -1.78 13.88
N SER A 129 15.11 -1.74 13.49
CA SER A 129 15.60 -2.35 12.24
C SER A 129 14.98 -1.84 10.94
N LEU A 130 15.39 -0.64 10.52
CA LEU A 130 15.53 -0.11 9.14
C LEU A 130 14.96 1.31 9.02
N PRO A 131 15.75 2.31 8.57
CA PRO A 131 15.30 3.69 8.51
C PRO A 131 14.15 3.86 7.50
N VAL A 132 12.96 4.17 8.00
CA VAL A 132 11.86 4.64 7.15
C VAL A 132 12.13 6.09 6.78
N VAL A 133 12.10 6.40 5.48
CA VAL A 133 12.14 7.79 5.01
C VAL A 133 10.91 8.52 5.53
N ALA A 134 11.11 9.46 6.45
CA ALA A 134 10.04 10.32 6.93
C ALA A 134 9.63 11.24 5.79
N VAL A 135 8.39 11.11 5.32
CA VAL A 135 7.78 12.10 4.43
C VAL A 135 7.52 13.36 5.27
N GLU A 136 8.42 14.34 5.14
CA GLU A 136 8.25 15.67 5.72
C GLU A 136 6.96 16.30 5.21
N LYS A 137 6.06 16.65 6.15
CA LYS A 137 4.94 17.54 5.87
C LYS A 137 5.51 18.94 5.64
N LYS A 138 5.45 19.43 4.40
CA LYS A 138 5.61 20.86 4.12
C LYS A 138 4.32 21.55 4.58
N ASP A 139 4.34 22.10 5.79
CA ASP A 139 3.26 22.90 6.36
C ASP A 139 3.25 24.26 5.63
N SER A 140 2.42 24.39 4.59
CA SER A 140 2.09 25.68 3.99
C SER A 140 0.95 26.30 4.78
N GLY A 141 1.30 27.07 5.81
CA GLY A 141 0.36 27.80 6.67
C GLY A 141 0.86 29.22 6.98
N GLN A 142 0.99 30.07 5.96
CA GLN A 142 1.17 31.50 6.17
C GLN A 142 -0.20 32.13 6.48
N ARG A 143 -0.52 32.29 7.77
CA ARG A 143 -1.53 33.26 8.22
C ARG A 143 -0.82 34.59 8.43
N GLN A 144 -1.06 35.55 7.54
CA GLN A 144 -0.74 36.96 7.76
C GLN A 144 -1.56 37.49 8.94
N ARG A 145 -0.88 38.21 9.82
CA ARG A 145 -1.43 38.93 10.98
C ARG A 145 -1.94 40.28 10.49
N ASP A 146 -3.15 40.62 10.90
CA ASP A 146 -3.61 42.01 11.07
C ASP A 146 -3.02 42.59 12.36
#